data_AF-A0AAN7BUF1-F1
#
_entry.id   AF-A0AAN7BUF1-F1
#
_cell.length_a   1.000
_cell.length_b   1.000
_cell.length_c   1.000
_cell.angle_alpha   90.00
_cell.angle_beta   90.00
_cell.angle_gamma   90.00
#
_symmetry.space_group_name_H-M   'P 1'
#
loop_
_entity.id
_entity.type
_entity.pdbx_description
1 polymer ?
#
loop_
_entity_poly.entity_id
_entity_poly.type
_entity_poly.pdbx_seq_one_letter_code
_entity_poly.pdbx_strand_id
1 'polypeptide(L)'
;MEPPDLSNTITFHPHPFKTQSDPSNHPRLSSPAPSMSRVGASSTAVEATDGGDDAAVARHQHAPSSPNTDNTDVEIESQRAGRFALVGAGNDPYGLSHKYKTQSELEEIKANTSRKRDAVSKTGKVGRYMKPFGRNATQTRQIQGFYQAQNETIERFLKSVEEHRAEARQEQGDDHLKYQIAVWGSLAANVILTVLQLYAAISSGSLSLFTTMADAIFDPLSNVTLILTNRAVRHVDARRFPSGKARLETVGNIVFCFLMTAVSLIIIAFACRELAEHDGAETKLFHLPSIISVSAAFATKFALFLYTWGIKDKYSQVDILWQDHRNDLFVNALGIMTSVGGSKLIWWIDPAGAIVLSIFITCLWLRTAFNEFMLLVGVVASVEVQQLITYVCLTHSPAITQIDTVRAYHSGPRLIAEVDVVMDPDATLQETHDIAEELQIKLEQLPDIERAYVHVDYETTHKPEHALKKDL
;
A
#
# COMPACT_ATOMS: atom_id res chain seq x y z
N MET A 1 -51.81 1.63 5.47
CA MET A 1 -50.80 2.70 5.44
C MET A 1 -51.01 3.44 4.13
N GLU A 2 -51.52 4.66 4.19
CA GLU A 2 -51.60 5.53 3.00
C GLU A 2 -50.19 5.90 2.53
N PRO A 3 -49.97 6.09 1.21
CA PRO A 3 -48.71 6.58 0.70
C PRO A 3 -48.44 8.01 1.22
N PRO A 4 -47.18 8.36 1.51
CA PRO A 4 -46.85 9.66 2.05
C PRO A 4 -47.19 10.77 1.04
N ASP A 5 -47.87 11.81 1.52
CA ASP A 5 -48.20 13.00 0.74
C ASP A 5 -46.92 13.82 0.47
N LEU A 6 -46.47 13.79 -0.78
CA LEU A 6 -45.25 14.45 -1.25
C LEU A 6 -45.48 15.92 -1.63
N SER A 7 -46.70 16.45 -1.50
CA SER A 7 -47.06 17.82 -1.90
C SER A 7 -46.30 18.92 -1.15
N ASN A 8 -45.74 18.62 0.03
CA ASN A 8 -44.92 19.53 0.83
C ASN A 8 -43.40 19.35 0.62
N THR A 9 -42.98 18.52 -0.34
CA THR A 9 -41.54 18.37 -0.62
C THR A 9 -41.03 19.57 -1.41
N ILE A 10 -39.94 20.16 -0.92
CA ILE A 10 -39.30 21.38 -1.45
C ILE A 10 -38.99 21.27 -2.95
N THR A 11 -38.77 20.05 -3.45
CA THR A 11 -38.46 19.72 -4.84
C THR A 11 -39.59 20.06 -5.84
N PHE A 12 -40.84 20.23 -5.37
CA PHE A 12 -42.00 20.54 -6.22
C PHE A 12 -42.43 22.01 -6.20
N HIS A 13 -41.73 22.88 -5.46
CA HIS A 13 -41.99 24.32 -5.52
C HIS A 13 -41.16 24.97 -6.65
N PRO A 14 -41.80 25.64 -7.63
CA PRO A 14 -41.05 26.34 -8.68
C PRO A 14 -40.29 27.53 -8.08
N HIS A 15 -38.98 27.60 -8.35
CA HIS A 15 -38.11 28.73 -8.00
C HIS A 15 -38.68 30.09 -8.47
N PRO A 16 -38.44 31.20 -7.73
CA PRO A 16 -39.06 32.51 -7.98
C PRO A 16 -38.53 33.27 -9.21
N PHE A 17 -37.63 32.70 -10.00
CA PHE A 17 -37.14 33.31 -11.25
C PHE A 17 -37.72 32.61 -12.47
N LYS A 18 -39.00 32.88 -12.76
CA LYS A 18 -39.57 32.72 -14.10
C LYS A 18 -40.20 34.04 -14.51
N THR A 19 -39.45 34.86 -15.23
CA THR A 19 -40.00 36.00 -15.98
C THR A 19 -40.87 35.47 -17.11
N GLN A 20 -42.17 35.78 -17.05
CA GLN A 20 -43.14 35.53 -18.11
C GLN A 20 -42.71 36.15 -19.45
N SER A 21 -42.90 35.43 -20.54
CA SER A 21 -43.36 36.02 -21.80
C SER A 21 -44.39 35.08 -22.45
N ASP A 22 -45.49 35.68 -22.87
CA ASP A 22 -46.79 35.10 -23.25
C ASP A 22 -46.79 34.15 -24.47
N PRO A 23 -47.83 33.29 -24.63
CA PRO A 23 -48.01 32.43 -25.79
C PRO A 23 -48.90 33.09 -26.87
N SER A 24 -48.48 33.06 -28.13
CA SER A 24 -49.35 33.37 -29.27
C SER A 24 -49.35 32.25 -30.32
N ASN A 25 -50.51 31.58 -30.43
CA ASN A 25 -51.12 30.86 -31.56
C ASN A 25 -50.36 30.75 -32.90
N HIS A 26 -50.22 29.51 -33.44
CA HIS A 26 -50.86 28.99 -34.67
C HIS A 26 -50.32 27.58 -35.09
N PRO A 27 -50.97 26.82 -36.01
CA PRO A 27 -51.28 25.39 -35.84
C PRO A 27 -50.53 24.34 -36.72
N ARG A 28 -50.79 23.07 -36.37
CA ARG A 28 -50.51 21.74 -36.97
C ARG A 28 -50.27 21.59 -38.50
N LEU A 29 -49.40 20.63 -38.85
CA LEU A 29 -49.52 19.63 -39.96
C LEU A 29 -48.79 18.31 -39.54
N SER A 30 -49.49 17.21 -39.21
CA SER A 30 -49.74 15.96 -40.00
C SER A 30 -48.49 15.18 -40.46
N SER A 31 -48.02 14.12 -39.77
CA SER A 31 -48.29 12.64 -39.95
C SER A 31 -47.59 11.98 -41.16
N PRO A 32 -47.30 10.65 -41.23
CA PRO A 32 -47.81 9.51 -40.43
C PRO A 32 -46.80 8.42 -39.94
N ALA A 33 -47.33 7.47 -39.17
CA ALA A 33 -46.75 6.30 -38.49
C ALA A 33 -46.38 5.10 -39.44
N PRO A 34 -45.88 3.92 -38.98
CA PRO A 34 -46.59 2.93 -38.10
C PRO A 34 -45.71 2.21 -37.03
N SER A 35 -46.24 1.84 -35.84
CA SER A 35 -46.72 0.49 -35.40
C SER A 35 -45.64 -0.61 -35.38
N MET A 36 -45.41 -1.46 -34.36
CA MET A 36 -46.25 -2.01 -33.30
C MET A 36 -45.35 -2.83 -32.32
N SER A 37 -45.72 -2.89 -31.03
CA SER A 37 -45.68 -4.04 -30.05
C SER A 37 -44.57 -5.13 -30.13
N ARG A 38 -44.02 -5.74 -29.08
CA ARG A 38 -44.33 -5.94 -27.64
C ARG A 38 -43.25 -6.91 -27.08
N VAL A 39 -42.92 -6.79 -25.78
CA VAL A 39 -42.57 -7.90 -24.82
C VAL A 39 -41.24 -8.65 -25.10
N GLY A 40 -40.40 -9.08 -24.16
CA GLY A 40 -40.42 -9.25 -22.71
C GLY A 40 -39.19 -10.09 -22.33
N ALA A 41 -38.78 -10.01 -21.07
CA ALA A 41 -37.54 -10.56 -20.50
C ALA A 41 -37.47 -12.10 -20.42
N SER A 42 -36.23 -12.64 -20.28
CA SER A 42 -35.81 -13.68 -19.29
C SER A 42 -34.89 -14.81 -19.82
N SER A 43 -33.65 -14.82 -19.31
CA SER A 43 -32.91 -15.94 -18.66
C SER A 43 -32.39 -17.18 -19.43
N THR A 44 -31.08 -17.43 -19.21
CA THR A 44 -30.34 -18.71 -19.01
C THR A 44 -30.55 -19.90 -19.96
N ALA A 45 -29.45 -20.44 -20.52
CA ALA A 45 -28.88 -21.75 -20.17
C ALA A 45 -27.74 -22.18 -21.14
N VAL A 46 -26.95 -23.11 -20.62
CA VAL A 46 -25.76 -23.79 -21.15
C VAL A 46 -26.09 -24.72 -22.32
N GLU A 47 -25.22 -24.81 -23.33
CA GLU A 47 -24.96 -26.08 -24.03
C GLU A 47 -23.58 -26.11 -24.70
N ALA A 48 -22.95 -27.28 -24.66
CA ALA A 48 -21.64 -27.61 -25.23
C ALA A 48 -21.84 -28.39 -26.53
N THR A 49 -21.02 -28.13 -27.55
CA THR A 49 -20.79 -29.09 -28.64
C THR A 49 -19.35 -29.02 -29.16
N ASP A 50 -18.85 -30.23 -29.35
CA ASP A 50 -17.57 -30.72 -29.86
C ASP A 50 -17.38 -30.48 -31.37
N GLY A 51 -16.13 -30.58 -31.86
CA GLY A 51 -15.81 -30.64 -33.29
C GLY A 51 -14.61 -29.80 -33.71
N GLY A 52 -13.43 -30.43 -33.74
CA GLY A 52 -12.17 -29.81 -34.12
C GLY A 52 -11.96 -29.61 -35.62
N ASP A 53 -10.93 -28.82 -35.93
CA ASP A 53 -10.12 -28.94 -37.14
C ASP A 53 -8.67 -28.57 -36.80
N ASP A 54 -7.78 -29.52 -37.09
CA ASP A 54 -6.34 -29.50 -36.91
C ASP A 54 -5.67 -28.55 -37.91
N ALA A 55 -4.82 -27.65 -37.41
CA ALA A 55 -3.73 -27.06 -38.19
C ALA A 55 -2.48 -26.92 -37.33
N ALA A 56 -1.50 -27.74 -37.66
CA ALA A 56 -0.23 -27.91 -36.98
C ALA A 56 0.63 -26.63 -36.93
N VAL A 57 1.16 -26.29 -35.75
CA VAL A 57 2.35 -25.44 -35.60
C VAL A 57 3.34 -26.13 -34.66
N ALA A 58 4.58 -26.23 -35.14
CA ALA A 58 5.66 -27.04 -34.60
C ALA A 58 6.00 -26.72 -33.13
N ARG A 59 6.15 -27.79 -32.34
CA ARG A 59 6.57 -27.80 -30.95
C ARG A 59 8.10 -27.66 -30.89
N HIS A 60 8.61 -26.50 -30.52
CA HIS A 60 10.02 -26.37 -30.12
C HIS A 60 10.23 -27.06 -28.77
N GLN A 61 11.04 -28.13 -28.77
CA GLN A 61 11.54 -28.77 -27.56
C GLN A 61 12.57 -27.84 -26.90
N HIS A 62 12.30 -27.38 -25.68
CA HIS A 62 13.32 -26.79 -24.81
C HIS A 62 13.85 -27.87 -23.86
N ALA A 63 15.12 -28.24 -24.04
CA ALA A 63 15.92 -28.99 -23.07
C ALA A 63 16.29 -28.09 -21.88
N PRO A 64 16.52 -28.66 -20.68
CA PRO A 64 16.68 -27.88 -19.45
C PRO A 64 18.05 -27.22 -19.37
N SER A 65 18.10 -25.90 -19.18
CA SER A 65 19.31 -25.14 -18.92
C SER A 65 19.47 -24.80 -17.44
N SER A 66 20.65 -25.15 -16.91
CA SER A 66 21.20 -24.83 -15.59
C SER A 66 21.30 -23.31 -15.31
N PRO A 67 21.45 -22.88 -14.04
CA PRO A 67 21.20 -21.51 -13.63
C PRO A 67 22.37 -20.58 -13.95
N ASN A 68 22.15 -19.61 -14.85
CA ASN A 68 23.00 -18.43 -15.03
C ASN A 68 22.18 -17.21 -14.60
N THR A 69 22.48 -16.67 -13.43
CA THR A 69 21.75 -15.56 -12.79
C THR A 69 22.26 -14.16 -13.15
N ASP A 70 23.16 -14.00 -14.13
CA ASP A 70 23.71 -12.67 -14.48
C ASP A 70 23.20 -12.09 -15.82
N ASN A 71 22.56 -12.89 -16.69
CA ASN A 71 22.14 -12.41 -18.02
C ASN A 71 20.68 -11.95 -18.12
N THR A 72 19.82 -12.38 -17.18
CA THR A 72 18.38 -12.04 -17.21
C THR A 72 18.12 -10.56 -16.98
N ASP A 73 18.90 -9.92 -16.10
CA ASP A 73 18.68 -8.52 -15.74
C ASP A 73 19.06 -7.58 -16.89
N VAL A 74 20.10 -7.94 -17.67
CA VAL A 74 20.55 -7.17 -18.83
C VAL A 74 19.56 -7.28 -20.00
N GLU A 75 18.94 -8.45 -20.22
CA GLU A 75 17.92 -8.65 -21.25
C GLU A 75 16.59 -7.95 -20.93
N ILE A 76 16.16 -7.97 -19.66
CA ILE A 76 14.96 -7.26 -19.19
C ILE A 76 15.16 -5.74 -19.32
N GLU A 77 16.32 -5.22 -18.97
CA GLU A 77 16.63 -3.79 -19.04
C GLU A 77 16.77 -3.29 -20.49
N SER A 78 17.34 -4.11 -21.38
CA SER A 78 17.36 -3.89 -22.83
C SER A 78 15.95 -3.79 -23.41
N GLN A 79 15.03 -4.65 -22.97
CA GLN A 79 13.62 -4.57 -23.32
C GLN A 79 12.93 -3.32 -22.74
N ARG A 80 13.28 -2.87 -21.53
CA ARG A 80 12.77 -1.63 -20.91
C ARG A 80 13.24 -0.36 -21.63
N ALA A 81 14.52 -0.27 -21.96
CA ALA A 81 15.06 0.82 -22.75
C ALA A 81 14.46 0.83 -24.18
N GLY A 82 14.23 -0.35 -24.76
CA GLY A 82 13.47 -0.51 -26.01
C GLY A 82 12.01 -0.07 -25.91
N ARG A 83 11.36 -0.28 -24.75
CA ARG A 83 10.00 0.22 -24.43
C ARG A 83 9.94 1.74 -24.50
N PHE A 84 10.87 2.44 -23.83
CA PHE A 84 10.90 3.91 -23.83
C PHE A 84 11.29 4.50 -25.19
N ALA A 85 12.06 3.77 -26.01
CA ALA A 85 12.35 4.16 -27.39
C ALA A 85 11.13 4.04 -28.34
N LEU A 86 10.09 3.29 -27.94
CA LEU A 86 8.83 3.10 -28.68
C LEU A 86 7.70 4.01 -28.18
N VAL A 87 7.91 4.79 -27.11
CA VAL A 87 6.94 5.78 -26.64
C VAL A 87 6.86 6.90 -27.68
N GLY A 88 5.82 6.87 -28.51
CA GLY A 88 5.56 7.93 -29.49
C GLY A 88 5.35 9.29 -28.81
N ALA A 89 5.55 10.38 -29.57
CA ALA A 89 5.44 11.76 -29.07
C ALA A 89 4.11 12.11 -28.38
N GLY A 90 3.05 11.32 -28.56
CA GLY A 90 1.76 11.47 -27.86
C GLY A 90 1.76 11.00 -26.40
N ASN A 91 2.69 10.13 -25.98
CA ASN A 91 2.76 9.58 -24.62
C ASN A 91 3.89 10.18 -23.76
N ASP A 92 4.74 11.03 -24.32
CA ASP A 92 5.81 11.74 -23.61
C ASP A 92 5.93 13.21 -24.10
N PRO A 93 4.94 14.07 -23.78
CA PRO A 93 4.94 15.46 -24.24
C PRO A 93 6.11 16.29 -23.66
N TYR A 94 6.76 15.82 -22.60
CA TYR A 94 7.86 16.50 -21.92
C TYR A 94 9.25 15.92 -22.24
N GLY A 95 9.34 14.90 -23.09
CA GLY A 95 10.61 14.25 -23.47
C GLY A 95 11.36 13.65 -22.28
N LEU A 96 10.63 13.14 -21.28
CA LEU A 96 11.20 12.52 -20.08
C LEU A 96 12.00 11.26 -20.40
N SER A 97 11.59 10.50 -21.41
CA SER A 97 12.27 9.30 -21.89
C SER A 97 13.75 9.56 -22.23
N HIS A 98 14.06 10.74 -22.80
CA HIS A 98 15.43 11.12 -23.15
C HIS A 98 16.33 11.42 -21.93
N LYS A 99 15.73 11.65 -20.76
CA LYS A 99 16.45 11.84 -19.51
C LYS A 99 16.69 10.53 -18.74
N TYR A 100 16.05 9.44 -19.14
CA TYR A 100 16.26 8.11 -18.56
C TYR A 100 17.72 7.68 -18.72
N LYS A 101 18.31 7.12 -17.66
CA LYS A 101 19.69 6.61 -17.66
C LYS A 101 19.71 5.09 -17.60
N THR A 102 20.34 4.44 -18.56
CA THR A 102 20.45 2.96 -18.51
C THR A 102 21.42 2.53 -17.41
N GLN A 103 21.32 1.27 -16.95
CA GLN A 103 22.20 0.75 -15.91
C GLN A 103 23.69 0.85 -16.30
N SER A 104 24.03 0.64 -17.57
CA SER A 104 25.40 0.81 -18.08
C SER A 104 25.86 2.26 -18.01
N GLU A 105 24.99 3.23 -18.32
CA GLU A 105 25.29 4.66 -18.14
C GLU A 105 25.44 5.04 -16.67
N LEU A 106 24.63 4.46 -15.76
CA LEU A 106 24.77 4.67 -14.32
C LEU A 106 26.11 4.15 -13.79
N GLU A 107 26.52 2.98 -14.25
CA GLU A 107 27.83 2.40 -13.94
C GLU A 107 28.97 3.25 -14.53
N GLU A 108 28.80 3.80 -15.73
CA GLU A 108 29.76 4.70 -16.34
C GLU A 108 29.85 6.03 -15.58
N ILE A 109 28.72 6.62 -15.17
CA ILE A 109 28.66 7.83 -14.33
C ILE A 109 29.37 7.57 -13.01
N LYS A 110 29.14 6.40 -12.39
CA LYS A 110 29.84 5.97 -11.18
C LYS A 110 31.34 5.84 -11.40
N ALA A 111 31.76 5.21 -12.51
CA ALA A 111 33.16 5.04 -12.88
C ALA A 111 33.85 6.36 -13.24
N ASN A 112 33.17 7.28 -13.91
CA ASN A 112 33.71 8.59 -14.29
C ASN A 112 33.80 9.53 -13.08
N THR A 113 32.82 9.48 -12.18
CA THR A 113 32.84 10.23 -10.92
C THR A 113 33.95 9.74 -9.99
N SER A 114 34.24 8.43 -9.97
CA SER A 114 35.38 7.89 -9.23
C SER A 114 36.72 8.24 -9.89
N ARG A 115 36.85 8.12 -11.22
CA ARG A 115 38.07 8.44 -11.99
C ARG A 115 38.47 9.91 -11.96
N LYS A 116 37.52 10.85 -12.15
CA LYS A 116 37.79 12.30 -12.14
C LYS A 116 38.36 12.76 -10.78
N ARG A 117 38.06 12.04 -9.71
CA ARG A 117 38.57 12.29 -8.36
C ARG A 117 39.98 11.72 -8.11
N ASP A 118 40.32 10.56 -8.67
CA ASP A 118 41.67 10.01 -8.60
C ASP A 118 42.70 10.90 -9.32
N ALA A 119 42.26 11.60 -10.38
CA ALA A 119 43.07 12.60 -11.06
C ALA A 119 43.32 13.84 -10.19
N VAL A 120 42.28 14.38 -9.53
CA VAL A 120 42.38 15.57 -8.65
C VAL A 120 43.22 15.29 -7.39
N SER A 121 43.13 14.09 -6.82
CA SER A 121 43.97 13.69 -5.67
C SER A 121 45.46 13.56 -6.03
N LYS A 122 45.80 13.38 -7.31
CA LYS A 122 47.19 13.22 -7.79
C LYS A 122 47.87 14.54 -8.16
N THR A 123 47.12 15.61 -8.44
CA THR A 123 47.65 16.89 -8.96
C THR A 123 48.00 17.93 -7.88
N GLY A 124 47.60 17.75 -6.62
CA GLY A 124 47.94 18.67 -5.53
C GLY A 124 49.17 18.22 -4.73
N LYS A 125 50.24 19.03 -4.68
CA LYS A 125 51.45 18.78 -3.87
C LYS A 125 51.19 18.61 -2.35
N VAL A 126 49.99 18.96 -1.88
CA VAL A 126 49.56 18.87 -0.46
C VAL A 126 48.63 17.65 -0.20
N GLY A 127 48.13 16.97 -1.24
CA GLY A 127 47.11 15.91 -1.12
C GLY A 127 47.63 14.51 -0.76
N ARG A 128 48.94 14.32 -0.63
CA ARG A 128 49.53 12.98 -0.43
C ARG A 128 49.35 12.42 0.99
N TYR A 129 49.00 13.24 1.98
CA TYR A 129 48.97 12.87 3.40
C TYR A 129 47.58 12.81 4.06
N MET A 130 46.49 13.15 3.36
CA MET A 130 45.13 12.99 3.88
C MET A 130 44.28 12.19 2.90
N LYS A 131 44.10 10.88 3.17
CA LYS A 131 43.02 10.10 2.54
C LYS A 131 41.70 10.47 3.26
N PRO A 132 40.70 11.06 2.59
CA PRO A 132 39.37 11.19 3.18
C PRO A 132 38.70 9.82 3.06
N PHE A 133 38.87 8.97 4.07
CA PHE A 133 38.09 7.75 4.19
C PHE A 133 36.66 8.13 4.61
N GLY A 134 35.64 7.60 3.92
CA GLY A 134 34.23 7.76 4.29
C GLY A 134 33.41 8.72 3.41
N ARG A 135 33.70 10.02 3.44
CA ARG A 135 32.90 11.07 2.74
C ARG A 135 32.76 10.89 1.22
N ASN A 136 33.72 10.18 0.65
CA ASN A 136 33.93 10.04 -0.78
C ASN A 136 33.05 8.97 -1.43
N ALA A 137 32.80 7.87 -0.74
CA ALA A 137 31.93 6.80 -1.22
C ALA A 137 30.45 7.17 -1.06
N THR A 138 30.13 7.92 0.00
CA THR A 138 28.79 8.46 0.24
C THR A 138 28.31 9.37 -0.89
N GLN A 139 29.17 10.23 -1.45
CA GLN A 139 28.77 11.15 -2.50
C GLN A 139 28.50 10.44 -3.84
N THR A 140 29.31 9.45 -4.21
CA THR A 140 29.03 8.62 -5.40
C THR A 140 27.75 7.82 -5.25
N ARG A 141 27.50 7.27 -4.06
CA ARG A 141 26.27 6.55 -3.75
C ARG A 141 25.05 7.48 -3.78
N GLN A 142 25.19 8.73 -3.35
CA GLN A 142 24.14 9.75 -3.45
C GLN A 142 23.80 10.10 -4.89
N ILE A 143 24.81 10.30 -5.76
CA ILE A 143 24.58 10.60 -7.18
C ILE A 143 23.91 9.40 -7.88
N GLN A 144 24.37 8.19 -7.61
CA GLN A 144 23.75 6.98 -8.15
C GLN A 144 22.30 6.85 -7.69
N GLY A 145 22.04 7.02 -6.38
CA GLY A 145 20.68 6.99 -5.83
C GLY A 145 19.78 8.07 -6.42
N PHE A 146 20.31 9.25 -6.71
CA PHE A 146 19.56 10.33 -7.37
C PHE A 146 19.09 9.93 -8.77
N TYR A 147 19.97 9.37 -9.61
CA TYR A 147 19.57 8.95 -10.95
C TYR A 147 18.67 7.71 -10.94
N GLN A 148 18.85 6.81 -9.97
CA GLN A 148 17.94 5.68 -9.77
C GLN A 148 16.53 6.16 -9.41
N ALA A 149 16.40 7.05 -8.42
CA ALA A 149 15.12 7.64 -8.06
C ALA A 149 14.50 8.45 -9.22
N GLN A 150 15.32 9.16 -10.00
CA GLN A 150 14.88 9.85 -11.21
C GLN A 150 14.33 8.87 -12.26
N ASN A 151 15.04 7.78 -12.53
CA ASN A 151 14.60 6.76 -13.49
C ASN A 151 13.29 6.11 -13.05
N GLU A 152 13.17 5.75 -11.78
CA GLU A 152 11.93 5.22 -11.19
C GLU A 152 10.77 6.20 -11.36
N THR A 153 11.03 7.50 -11.16
CA THR A 153 10.03 8.56 -11.34
C THR A 153 9.62 8.72 -12.81
N ILE A 154 10.59 8.74 -13.74
CA ILE A 154 10.32 8.82 -15.18
C ILE A 154 9.52 7.61 -15.64
N GLU A 155 9.93 6.42 -15.23
CA GLU A 155 9.21 5.17 -15.52
C GLU A 155 7.78 5.24 -14.98
N ARG A 156 7.60 5.71 -13.74
CA ARG A 156 6.26 5.89 -13.15
C ARG A 156 5.39 6.87 -13.94
N PHE A 157 5.93 7.97 -14.45
CA PHE A 157 5.17 8.94 -15.24
C PHE A 157 4.83 8.42 -16.63
N LEU A 158 5.76 7.72 -17.28
CA LEU A 158 5.58 7.23 -18.64
C LEU A 158 4.73 5.96 -18.73
N LYS A 159 4.54 5.25 -17.61
CA LYS A 159 3.58 4.14 -17.52
C LYS A 159 2.17 4.63 -17.79
N SER A 160 1.46 3.91 -18.65
CA SER A 160 0.03 4.17 -18.88
C SER A 160 -0.77 3.88 -17.60
N VAL A 161 -1.93 4.52 -17.45
CA VAL A 161 -2.84 4.25 -16.32
C VAL A 161 -3.28 2.77 -16.30
N GLU A 162 -3.44 2.17 -17.48
CA GLU A 162 -3.73 0.74 -17.62
C GLU A 162 -2.58 -0.14 -17.14
N GLU A 163 -1.31 0.24 -17.40
CA GLU A 163 -0.14 -0.47 -16.88
C GLU A 163 0.00 -0.32 -15.37
N HIS A 164 -0.23 0.87 -14.80
CA HIS A 164 -0.27 1.04 -13.33
C HIS A 164 -1.29 0.10 -12.69
N ARG A 165 -2.45 -0.06 -13.34
CA ARG A 165 -3.52 -0.94 -12.89
C ARG A 165 -3.21 -2.42 -13.14
N ALA A 166 -2.53 -2.73 -14.25
CA ALA A 166 -2.09 -4.07 -14.60
C ALA A 166 -0.99 -4.55 -13.67
N GLU A 167 -0.01 -3.71 -13.32
CA GLU A 167 1.03 -4.03 -12.33
C GLU A 167 0.42 -4.22 -10.94
N ALA A 168 -0.48 -3.34 -10.51
CA ALA A 168 -1.21 -3.53 -9.26
C ALA A 168 -2.03 -4.85 -9.23
N ARG A 169 -2.43 -5.37 -10.39
CA ARG A 169 -3.06 -6.70 -10.55
C ARG A 169 -2.04 -7.83 -10.72
N GLN A 170 -0.91 -7.60 -11.39
CA GLN A 170 0.12 -8.58 -11.73
C GLN A 170 1.09 -8.85 -10.58
N GLU A 171 1.25 -7.91 -9.63
CA GLU A 171 1.84 -8.21 -8.32
C GLU A 171 1.15 -9.41 -7.64
N GLN A 172 -0.10 -9.74 -8.04
CA GLN A 172 -0.82 -10.93 -7.57
C GLN A 172 -0.63 -12.19 -8.43
N GLY A 173 -0.04 -12.11 -9.62
CA GLY A 173 -0.17 -13.12 -10.68
C GLY A 173 1.08 -13.94 -11.06
N ASP A 174 2.26 -13.34 -11.21
CA ASP A 174 3.29 -13.98 -12.06
C ASP A 174 4.31 -14.90 -11.33
N ASP A 175 4.47 -14.84 -10.00
CA ASP A 175 5.01 -15.97 -9.18
C ASP A 175 3.96 -16.48 -8.17
N HIS A 176 2.72 -16.66 -8.63
CA HIS A 176 1.56 -16.98 -7.77
C HIS A 176 1.84 -18.09 -6.76
N LEU A 177 2.57 -19.15 -7.14
CA LEU A 177 2.87 -20.27 -6.24
C LEU A 177 3.85 -19.90 -5.12
N LYS A 178 4.97 -19.22 -5.41
CA LYS A 178 5.94 -18.85 -4.36
C LYS A 178 5.36 -17.80 -3.42
N TYR A 179 4.65 -16.84 -3.99
CA TYR A 179 3.92 -15.82 -3.24
C TYR A 179 2.80 -16.44 -2.39
N GLN A 180 1.98 -17.34 -2.95
CA GLN A 180 0.93 -18.04 -2.19
C GLN A 180 1.51 -18.95 -1.11
N ILE A 181 2.59 -19.67 -1.40
CA ILE A 181 3.29 -20.49 -0.39
C ILE A 181 3.85 -19.58 0.71
N ALA A 182 4.39 -18.41 0.38
CA ALA A 182 4.86 -17.45 1.38
C ALA A 182 3.69 -16.97 2.26
N VAL A 183 2.59 -16.50 1.66
CA VAL A 183 1.45 -15.92 2.41
C VAL A 183 0.69 -17.00 3.18
N TRP A 184 0.23 -18.06 2.51
CA TRP A 184 -0.54 -19.13 3.16
C TRP A 184 0.32 -20.01 4.06
N GLY A 185 1.57 -20.27 3.68
CA GLY A 185 2.52 -21.01 4.51
C GLY A 185 2.84 -20.25 5.80
N SER A 186 3.03 -18.93 5.72
CA SER A 186 3.27 -18.12 6.91
C SER A 186 2.02 -17.98 7.78
N LEU A 187 0.82 -17.89 7.19
CA LEU A 187 -0.42 -17.93 7.95
C LEU A 187 -0.60 -19.27 8.69
N ALA A 188 -0.42 -20.40 7.99
CA ALA A 188 -0.52 -21.72 8.58
C ALA A 188 0.52 -21.93 9.68
N ALA A 189 1.76 -21.49 9.44
CA ALA A 189 2.82 -21.55 10.42
C ALA A 189 2.49 -20.68 11.64
N ASN A 190 2.01 -19.44 11.47
CA ASN A 190 1.59 -18.58 12.58
C ASN A 190 0.53 -19.28 13.45
N VAL A 191 -0.48 -19.90 12.85
CA VAL A 191 -1.50 -20.67 13.59
C VAL A 191 -0.90 -21.85 14.37
N ILE A 192 0.01 -22.62 13.75
CA ILE A 192 0.69 -23.74 14.43
C ILE A 192 1.55 -23.22 15.59
N LEU A 193 2.26 -22.12 15.38
CA LEU A 193 3.11 -21.48 16.37
C LEU A 193 2.31 -20.96 17.54
N THR A 194 1.12 -20.39 17.31
CA THR A 194 0.19 -20.00 18.37
C THR A 194 -0.11 -21.17 19.31
N VAL A 195 -0.39 -22.36 18.76
CA VAL A 195 -0.68 -23.57 19.57
C VAL A 195 0.55 -24.01 20.36
N LEU A 196 1.73 -24.03 19.73
CA LEU A 196 2.98 -24.42 20.38
C LEU A 196 3.38 -23.46 21.51
N GLN A 197 3.17 -22.16 21.33
CA GLN A 197 3.46 -21.15 22.33
C GLN A 197 2.44 -21.13 23.46
N LEU A 198 1.17 -21.35 23.16
CA LEU A 198 0.13 -21.54 24.18
C LEU A 198 0.47 -22.72 25.08
N TYR A 199 0.85 -23.86 24.49
CA TYR A 199 1.32 -25.01 25.25
C TYR A 199 2.55 -24.67 26.09
N ALA A 200 3.54 -23.98 25.52
CA ALA A 200 4.76 -23.60 26.24
C ALA A 200 4.50 -22.63 27.40
N ALA A 201 3.65 -21.62 27.23
CA ALA A 201 3.32 -20.66 28.28
C ALA A 201 2.58 -21.32 29.44
N ILE A 202 1.54 -22.12 29.15
CA ILE A 202 0.76 -22.83 30.17
C ILE A 202 1.63 -23.86 30.91
N SER A 203 2.42 -24.64 30.20
CA SER A 203 3.25 -25.69 30.81
C SER A 203 4.46 -25.14 31.59
N SER A 204 5.00 -23.98 31.19
CA SER A 204 6.17 -23.40 31.83
C SER A 204 5.87 -22.48 33.01
N GLY A 205 4.68 -21.86 33.06
CA GLY A 205 4.36 -20.83 34.05
C GLY A 205 5.24 -19.56 33.96
N SER A 206 5.98 -19.37 32.86
CA SER A 206 6.91 -18.26 32.65
C SER A 206 6.19 -17.05 32.10
N LEU A 207 6.35 -15.89 32.75
CA LEU A 207 5.69 -14.65 32.33
C LEU A 207 6.24 -14.14 31.00
N SER A 208 7.53 -14.38 30.73
CA SER A 208 8.14 -14.04 29.43
C SER A 208 7.52 -14.86 28.31
N LEU A 209 7.28 -16.16 28.54
CA LEU A 209 6.61 -17.02 27.56
C LEU A 209 5.12 -16.71 27.40
N PHE A 210 4.44 -16.27 28.47
CA PHE A 210 3.08 -15.73 28.36
C PHE A 210 3.04 -14.47 27.48
N THR A 211 4.07 -13.62 27.57
CA THR A 211 4.19 -12.43 26.73
C THR A 211 4.35 -12.79 25.25
N THR A 212 5.26 -13.70 24.91
CA THR A 212 5.45 -14.16 23.53
C THR A 212 4.21 -14.87 22.99
N MET A 213 3.54 -15.67 23.83
CA MET A 213 2.30 -16.34 23.47
C MET A 213 1.18 -15.34 23.16
N ALA A 214 1.02 -14.30 23.98
CA ALA A 214 0.01 -13.29 23.73
C ALA A 214 0.22 -12.67 22.34
N ASP A 215 1.43 -12.24 22.03
CA ASP A 215 1.81 -11.71 20.71
C ASP A 215 1.39 -12.68 19.57
N ALA A 216 1.82 -13.95 19.65
CA ALA A 216 1.53 -14.95 18.62
C ALA A 216 0.05 -15.40 18.52
N ILE A 217 -0.77 -15.21 19.56
CA ILE A 217 -2.23 -15.42 19.48
C ILE A 217 -2.88 -14.28 18.71
N PHE A 218 -2.43 -13.07 18.99
CA PHE A 218 -3.08 -11.88 18.48
C PHE A 218 -2.66 -11.56 17.05
N ASP A 219 -1.48 -11.97 16.59
CA ASP A 219 -1.08 -11.84 15.18
C ASP A 219 -2.10 -12.46 14.20
N PRO A 220 -2.48 -13.75 14.29
CA PRO A 220 -3.53 -14.30 13.42
C PRO A 220 -4.91 -13.72 13.72
N LEU A 221 -5.19 -13.31 14.97
CA LEU A 221 -6.47 -12.71 15.34
C LEU A 221 -6.67 -11.34 14.68
N SER A 222 -5.59 -10.57 14.47
CA SER A 222 -5.62 -9.31 13.73
C SER A 222 -6.10 -9.52 12.30
N ASN A 223 -5.57 -10.54 11.62
CA ASN A 223 -5.98 -10.93 10.26
C ASN A 223 -7.44 -11.41 10.22
N VAL A 224 -7.88 -12.18 11.22
CA VAL A 224 -9.30 -12.58 11.33
C VAL A 224 -10.18 -11.35 11.53
N THR A 225 -9.78 -10.42 12.39
CA THR A 225 -10.51 -9.17 12.66
C THR A 225 -10.60 -8.32 11.40
N LEU A 226 -9.52 -8.26 10.60
CA LEU A 226 -9.50 -7.59 9.30
C LEU A 226 -10.50 -8.22 8.33
N ILE A 227 -10.50 -9.55 8.20
CA ILE A 227 -11.44 -10.28 7.33
C ILE A 227 -12.89 -10.04 7.78
N LEU A 228 -13.16 -10.11 9.08
CA LEU A 228 -14.48 -9.86 9.64
C LEU A 228 -14.92 -8.41 9.41
N THR A 229 -14.01 -7.45 9.57
CA THR A 229 -14.28 -6.02 9.33
C THR A 229 -14.57 -5.77 7.86
N ASN A 230 -13.78 -6.33 6.95
CA ASN A 230 -14.02 -6.23 5.51
C ASN A 230 -15.36 -6.88 5.11
N ARG A 231 -15.69 -8.04 5.69
CA ARG A 231 -16.99 -8.69 5.48
C ARG A 231 -18.13 -7.84 6.02
N ALA A 232 -18.00 -7.27 7.21
CA ALA A 232 -18.99 -6.38 7.80
C ALA A 232 -19.21 -5.13 6.95
N VAL A 233 -18.11 -4.51 6.48
CA VAL A 233 -18.09 -3.38 5.55
C VAL A 233 -18.92 -3.68 4.29
N ARG A 234 -18.79 -4.88 3.71
CA ARG A 234 -19.58 -5.26 2.52
C ARG A 234 -21.09 -5.22 2.77
N HIS A 235 -21.54 -5.50 4.00
CA HIS A 235 -22.97 -5.55 4.36
C HIS A 235 -23.56 -4.24 4.89
N VAL A 236 -22.76 -3.19 5.10
CA VAL A 236 -23.26 -1.87 5.55
C VAL A 236 -24.00 -1.13 4.42
N ASP A 237 -25.06 -0.39 4.72
CA ASP A 237 -25.78 0.40 3.70
C ASP A 237 -24.94 1.58 3.20
N ALA A 238 -24.74 1.66 1.88
CA ALA A 238 -23.97 2.74 1.24
C ALA A 238 -24.62 4.12 1.43
N ARG A 239 -25.94 4.18 1.61
CA ARG A 239 -26.65 5.46 1.83
C ARG A 239 -26.32 6.11 3.17
N ARG A 240 -25.93 5.32 4.16
CA ARG A 240 -25.55 5.81 5.49
C ARG A 240 -24.10 6.33 5.53
N PHE A 241 -23.24 5.83 4.64
CA PHE A 241 -21.82 6.18 4.55
C PHE A 241 -21.44 6.59 3.12
N PRO A 242 -21.79 7.83 2.71
CA PRO A 242 -21.56 8.29 1.34
C PRO A 242 -20.08 8.47 1.01
N SER A 243 -19.22 8.72 2.00
CA SER A 243 -17.77 8.91 1.83
C SER A 243 -16.98 7.59 1.78
N GLY A 244 -17.64 6.48 1.49
CA GLY A 244 -17.01 5.16 1.47
C GLY A 244 -16.91 4.50 2.85
N LYS A 245 -16.56 3.21 2.83
CA LYS A 245 -16.54 2.34 4.01
C LYS A 245 -15.15 1.86 4.40
N ALA A 246 -14.15 2.20 3.59
CA ALA A 246 -12.76 1.77 3.77
C ALA A 246 -12.19 2.20 5.13
N ARG A 247 -12.65 3.33 5.68
CA ARG A 247 -12.25 3.85 7.00
C ARG A 247 -12.57 2.92 8.18
N LEU A 248 -13.57 2.05 8.04
CA LEU A 248 -13.91 1.10 9.11
C LEU A 248 -12.79 0.07 9.33
N GLU A 249 -11.99 -0.22 8.30
CA GLU A 249 -10.80 -1.05 8.39
C GLU A 249 -9.77 -0.45 9.35
N THR A 250 -9.39 0.81 9.11
CA THR A 250 -8.50 1.59 9.97
C THR A 250 -9.02 1.67 11.41
N VAL A 251 -10.33 1.89 11.61
CA VAL A 251 -10.93 1.90 12.95
C VAL A 251 -10.80 0.54 13.63
N GLY A 252 -11.02 -0.56 12.90
CA GLY A 252 -10.82 -1.93 13.41
C GLY A 252 -9.38 -2.16 13.86
N ASN A 253 -8.40 -1.73 13.05
CA ASN A 253 -6.98 -1.83 13.37
C ASN A 253 -6.62 -1.02 14.63
N ILE A 254 -7.14 0.20 14.78
CA ILE A 254 -6.93 1.03 15.98
C ILE A 254 -7.46 0.34 17.24
N VAL A 255 -8.70 -0.15 17.20
CA VAL A 255 -9.32 -0.88 18.33
C VAL A 255 -8.47 -2.09 18.71
N PHE A 256 -7.97 -2.81 17.71
CA PHE A 256 -7.09 -3.95 17.91
C PHE A 256 -5.76 -3.56 18.59
N CYS A 257 -5.12 -2.48 18.15
CA CYS A 257 -3.89 -1.98 18.78
C CYS A 257 -4.10 -1.62 20.26
N PHE A 258 -5.26 -1.03 20.61
CA PHE A 258 -5.61 -0.74 21.99
C PHE A 258 -5.86 -2.00 22.83
N LEU A 259 -6.52 -3.01 22.26
CA LEU A 259 -6.68 -4.32 22.89
C LEU A 259 -5.31 -4.95 23.21
N MET A 260 -4.38 -4.89 22.26
CA MET A 260 -3.01 -5.39 22.45
C MET A 260 -2.25 -4.65 23.54
N THR A 261 -2.33 -3.32 23.50
CA THR A 261 -1.73 -2.49 24.54
C THR A 261 -2.29 -2.82 25.92
N ALA A 262 -3.60 -3.06 26.05
CA ALA A 262 -4.22 -3.45 27.31
C ALA A 262 -3.71 -4.82 27.80
N VAL A 263 -3.60 -5.82 26.91
CA VAL A 263 -3.04 -7.14 27.25
C VAL A 263 -1.58 -7.00 27.72
N SER A 264 -0.75 -6.22 27.04
CA SER A 264 0.63 -5.97 27.45
C SER A 264 0.72 -5.27 28.82
N LEU A 265 -0.16 -4.30 29.11
CA LEU A 265 -0.21 -3.64 30.42
C LEU A 265 -0.62 -4.60 31.54
N ILE A 266 -1.56 -5.52 31.28
CA ILE A 266 -1.94 -6.56 32.24
C ILE A 266 -0.75 -7.47 32.55
N ILE A 267 0.03 -7.87 31.53
CA ILE A 267 1.22 -8.70 31.71
C ILE A 267 2.30 -7.96 32.52
N ILE A 268 2.51 -6.66 32.25
CA ILE A 268 3.39 -5.81 33.06
C ILE A 268 2.94 -5.79 34.52
N ALA A 269 1.64 -5.62 34.78
CA ALA A 269 1.11 -5.62 36.14
C ALA A 269 1.36 -6.96 36.85
N PHE A 270 1.15 -8.09 36.17
CA PHE A 270 1.47 -9.41 36.73
C PHE A 270 2.96 -9.60 36.98
N ALA A 271 3.83 -9.13 36.08
CA ALA A 271 5.27 -9.21 36.25
C ALA A 271 5.79 -8.32 37.39
N CYS A 272 5.26 -7.11 37.53
CA CYS A 272 5.56 -6.22 38.65
C CYS A 272 5.08 -6.82 39.98
N ARG A 273 3.90 -7.44 40.00
CA ARG A 273 3.37 -8.14 41.16
C ARG A 273 4.23 -9.33 41.55
N GLU A 274 4.62 -10.16 40.58
CA GLU A 274 5.52 -11.28 40.81
C GLU A 274 6.88 -10.81 41.36
N LEU A 275 7.38 -9.66 40.91
CA LEU A 275 8.62 -9.09 41.42
C LEU A 275 8.50 -8.53 42.85
N ALA A 276 7.32 -8.00 43.22
CA ALA A 276 7.06 -7.38 44.52
C ALA A 276 6.65 -8.39 45.62
N GLU A 277 5.94 -9.47 45.27
CA GLU A 277 5.42 -10.47 46.22
C GLU A 277 6.41 -11.63 46.48
N HIS A 278 7.57 -11.67 45.81
CA HIS A 278 8.47 -12.83 45.90
C HIS A 278 9.36 -12.79 47.15
N ASP A 279 9.06 -13.67 48.11
CA ASP A 279 9.72 -13.77 49.42
C ASP A 279 10.92 -14.73 49.50
N GLY A 280 11.36 -15.35 48.39
CA GLY A 280 12.69 -15.97 48.33
C GLY A 280 12.85 -17.29 47.54
N ALA A 281 13.86 -17.26 46.67
CA ALA A 281 14.87 -18.29 46.38
C ALA A 281 14.54 -19.58 45.61
N GLU A 282 13.31 -19.88 45.20
CA GLU A 282 13.08 -20.98 44.24
C GLU A 282 12.91 -20.45 42.81
N THR A 283 13.85 -20.81 41.93
CA THR A 283 13.68 -20.59 40.51
C THR A 283 12.53 -21.45 40.00
N LYS A 284 11.74 -20.92 39.05
CA LYS A 284 10.63 -21.68 38.43
C LYS A 284 11.15 -23.02 37.90
N LEU A 285 10.36 -24.08 38.08
CA LEU A 285 10.66 -25.42 37.58
C LEU A 285 11.00 -25.36 36.09
N PHE A 286 12.19 -25.86 35.74
CA PHE A 286 12.66 -25.89 34.37
C PHE A 286 11.89 -26.96 33.59
N HIS A 287 10.87 -26.53 32.84
CA HIS A 287 10.12 -27.42 31.96
C HIS A 287 10.84 -27.57 30.62
N LEU A 288 11.69 -28.60 30.52
CA LEU A 288 12.39 -28.93 29.25
C LEU A 288 11.43 -28.99 28.03
N PRO A 289 10.20 -29.54 28.13
CA PRO A 289 9.27 -29.58 27.00
C PRO A 289 8.80 -28.20 26.52
N SER A 290 8.63 -27.22 27.42
CA SER A 290 8.20 -25.88 27.03
C SER A 290 9.31 -25.17 26.24
N ILE A 291 10.56 -25.30 26.70
CA ILE A 291 11.72 -24.72 26.02
C ILE A 291 11.93 -25.35 24.65
N ILE A 292 11.78 -26.67 24.53
CA ILE A 292 11.84 -27.36 23.23
C ILE A 292 10.73 -26.84 22.30
N SER A 293 9.51 -26.65 22.80
CA SER A 293 8.39 -26.10 22.02
C SER A 293 8.67 -24.69 21.50
N VAL A 294 9.16 -23.78 22.36
CA VAL A 294 9.49 -22.41 21.94
C VAL A 294 10.74 -22.37 21.06
N SER A 295 11.72 -23.26 21.28
CA SER A 295 12.89 -23.38 20.38
C SER A 295 12.49 -23.88 19.00
N ALA A 296 11.56 -24.84 18.93
CA ALA A 296 10.99 -25.28 17.66
C ALA A 296 10.23 -24.13 16.98
N ALA A 297 9.46 -23.36 17.75
CA ALA A 297 8.76 -22.20 17.23
C ALA A 297 9.70 -21.14 16.65
N PHE A 298 10.81 -20.86 17.36
CA PHE A 298 11.87 -19.98 16.91
C PHE A 298 12.53 -20.49 15.62
N ALA A 299 12.84 -21.80 15.54
CA ALA A 299 13.43 -22.41 14.34
C ALA A 299 12.49 -22.31 13.12
N THR A 300 11.18 -22.51 13.31
CA THR A 300 10.18 -22.33 12.26
C THR A 300 10.11 -20.88 11.79
N LYS A 301 10.04 -19.91 12.70
CA LYS A 301 10.07 -18.47 12.33
C LYS A 301 11.37 -18.09 11.63
N PHE A 302 12.50 -18.62 12.07
CA PHE A 302 13.79 -18.37 11.44
C PHE A 302 13.84 -18.92 10.00
N ALA A 303 13.30 -20.12 9.77
CA ALA A 303 13.18 -20.69 8.43
C ALA A 303 12.29 -19.82 7.51
N LEU A 304 11.14 -19.35 8.01
CA LEU A 304 10.27 -18.43 7.27
C LEU A 304 10.94 -17.08 7.00
N PHE A 305 11.69 -16.55 7.96
CA PHE A 305 12.50 -15.34 7.80
C PHE A 305 13.52 -15.50 6.68
N LEU A 306 14.25 -16.62 6.61
CA LEU A 306 15.21 -16.88 5.53
C LEU A 306 14.52 -17.06 4.17
N TYR A 307 13.36 -17.74 4.16
CA TYR A 307 12.57 -17.92 2.95
C TYR A 307 12.09 -16.58 2.40
N THR A 308 11.44 -15.77 3.22
CA THR A 308 10.94 -14.43 2.85
C THR A 308 12.07 -13.47 2.50
N TRP A 309 13.23 -13.54 3.18
CA TRP A 309 14.41 -12.75 2.83
C TRP A 309 14.87 -12.96 1.38
N GLY A 310 14.78 -14.19 0.86
CA GLY A 310 15.17 -14.50 -0.52
C GLY A 310 14.23 -13.94 -1.60
N ILE A 311 13.04 -13.47 -1.22
CA ILE A 311 11.97 -13.04 -2.14
C ILE A 311 11.42 -11.64 -1.81
N LYS A 312 11.87 -11.00 -0.72
CA LYS A 312 11.37 -9.69 -0.27
C LYS A 312 11.53 -8.59 -1.32
N ASP A 313 12.61 -8.63 -2.10
CA ASP A 313 12.92 -7.60 -3.09
C ASP A 313 12.07 -7.72 -4.37
N LYS A 314 11.30 -8.82 -4.49
CA LYS A 314 10.41 -9.07 -5.63
C LYS A 314 8.96 -8.69 -5.36
N TYR A 315 8.54 -8.74 -4.09
CA TYR A 315 7.14 -8.55 -3.70
C TYR A 315 7.05 -7.65 -2.47
N SER A 316 6.43 -6.48 -2.60
CA SER A 316 6.23 -5.54 -1.49
C SER A 316 5.53 -6.19 -0.28
N GLN A 317 4.54 -7.05 -0.54
CA GLN A 317 3.84 -7.79 0.51
C GLN A 317 4.72 -8.82 1.24
N VAL A 318 5.70 -9.41 0.55
CA VAL A 318 6.67 -10.33 1.16
C VAL A 318 7.68 -9.56 2.00
N ASP A 319 8.03 -8.32 1.63
CA ASP A 319 8.85 -7.45 2.49
C ASP A 319 8.14 -7.13 3.81
N ILE A 320 6.85 -6.82 3.78
CA ILE A 320 6.05 -6.62 5.00
C ILE A 320 6.06 -7.89 5.86
N LEU A 321 5.82 -9.05 5.26
CA LEU A 321 5.85 -10.34 5.95
C LEU A 321 7.24 -10.70 6.52
N TRP A 322 8.29 -10.32 5.81
CA TRP A 322 9.66 -10.47 6.29
C TRP A 322 9.93 -9.59 7.51
N GLN A 323 9.47 -8.33 7.50
CA GLN A 323 9.61 -7.41 8.63
C GLN A 323 8.87 -7.93 9.86
N ASP A 324 7.67 -8.49 9.67
CA ASP A 324 6.86 -9.17 10.69
C ASP A 324 7.62 -10.34 11.31
N HIS A 325 8.06 -11.30 10.49
CA HIS A 325 8.83 -12.46 10.97
C HIS A 325 10.14 -12.07 11.67
N ARG A 326 10.78 -10.99 11.23
CA ARG A 326 11.97 -10.45 11.89
C ARG A 326 11.64 -9.95 13.30
N ASN A 327 10.55 -9.19 13.45
CA ASN A 327 10.12 -8.69 14.75
C ASN A 327 9.79 -9.84 15.71
N ASP A 328 9.05 -10.83 15.23
CA ASP A 328 8.67 -12.00 16.02
C ASP A 328 9.89 -12.82 16.42
N LEU A 329 10.90 -12.91 15.55
CA LEU A 329 12.14 -13.59 15.88
C LEU A 329 12.85 -12.93 17.07
N PHE A 330 12.86 -11.59 17.13
CA PHE A 330 13.42 -10.85 18.25
C PHE A 330 12.62 -11.06 19.53
N VAL A 331 11.29 -10.96 19.46
CA VAL A 331 10.37 -11.16 20.58
C VAL A 331 10.51 -12.57 21.16
N ASN A 332 10.51 -13.59 20.29
CA ASN A 332 10.65 -14.99 20.68
C ASN A 332 12.06 -15.31 21.21
N ALA A 333 13.12 -14.77 20.60
CA ALA A 333 14.48 -14.94 21.12
C ALA A 333 14.61 -14.38 22.54
N LEU A 334 14.11 -13.16 22.75
CA LEU A 334 14.17 -12.50 24.06
C LEU A 334 13.33 -13.26 25.09
N GLY A 335 12.15 -13.74 24.70
CA GLY A 335 11.28 -14.56 25.56
C GLY A 335 11.94 -15.88 25.99
N ILE A 336 12.57 -16.61 25.06
CA ILE A 336 13.33 -17.83 25.40
C ILE A 336 14.49 -17.49 26.34
N MET A 337 15.28 -16.48 26.00
CA MET A 337 16.48 -16.13 26.76
C MET A 337 16.14 -15.73 28.20
N THR A 338 15.08 -14.94 28.39
CA THR A 338 14.64 -14.48 29.71
C THR A 338 13.93 -15.58 30.51
N SER A 339 13.16 -16.45 29.86
CA SER A 339 12.55 -17.62 30.48
C SER A 339 13.59 -18.65 30.96
N VAL A 340 14.58 -18.97 30.12
CA VAL A 340 15.68 -19.88 30.48
C VAL A 340 16.57 -19.24 31.54
N GLY A 341 16.85 -17.94 31.43
CA GLY A 341 17.60 -17.21 32.45
C GLY A 341 16.89 -17.18 33.81
N GLY A 342 15.56 -16.99 33.81
CA GLY A 342 14.72 -17.01 35.01
C GLY A 342 14.73 -18.35 35.74
N SER A 343 14.78 -19.45 35.00
CA SER A 343 14.74 -20.81 35.55
C SER A 343 16.12 -21.36 35.94
N LYS A 344 17.20 -20.95 35.26
CA LYS A 344 18.56 -21.49 35.47
C LYS A 344 19.55 -20.56 36.17
N LEU A 345 19.41 -19.25 36.00
CA LEU A 345 20.37 -18.26 36.52
C LEU A 345 19.80 -17.55 37.75
N ILE A 346 18.75 -16.74 37.57
CA ILE A 346 18.20 -15.90 38.62
C ILE A 346 16.70 -15.69 38.40
N TRP A 347 15.88 -15.93 39.43
CA TRP A 347 14.41 -15.92 39.35
C TRP A 347 13.80 -14.65 38.73
N TRP A 348 14.35 -13.47 39.03
CA TRP A 348 13.79 -12.19 38.58
C TRP A 348 13.97 -11.92 37.08
N ILE A 349 14.83 -12.67 36.39
CA ILE A 349 15.10 -12.48 34.96
C ILE A 349 13.84 -12.73 34.12
N ASP A 350 12.99 -13.70 34.52
CA ASP A 350 11.72 -13.97 33.82
C ASP A 350 10.71 -12.81 33.96
N PRO A 351 10.32 -12.35 35.17
CA PRO A 351 9.42 -11.20 35.29
C PRO A 351 10.02 -9.91 34.71
N ALA A 352 11.33 -9.67 34.86
CA ALA A 352 11.97 -8.51 34.23
C ALA A 352 11.96 -8.60 32.69
N GLY A 353 12.20 -9.79 32.14
CA GLY A 353 12.09 -10.08 30.72
C GLY A 353 10.68 -9.81 30.19
N ALA A 354 9.66 -10.29 30.90
CA ALA A 354 8.26 -10.06 30.57
C ALA A 354 7.91 -8.55 30.55
N ILE A 355 8.42 -7.75 31.50
CA ILE A 355 8.23 -6.30 31.53
C ILE A 355 8.88 -5.65 30.31
N VAL A 356 10.15 -5.94 30.05
CA VAL A 356 10.90 -5.37 28.91
C VAL A 356 10.19 -5.71 27.60
N LEU A 357 9.77 -6.97 27.45
CA LEU A 357 9.12 -7.44 26.25
C LEU A 357 7.72 -6.82 26.07
N SER A 358 6.95 -6.70 27.14
CA SER A 358 5.62 -6.06 27.10
C SER A 358 5.70 -4.56 26.82
N ILE A 359 6.74 -3.86 27.32
CA ILE A 359 6.99 -2.45 26.97
C ILE A 359 7.34 -2.33 25.47
N PHE A 360 8.19 -3.21 24.96
CA PHE A 360 8.54 -3.24 23.55
C PHE A 360 7.33 -3.45 22.65
N ILE A 361 6.51 -4.46 22.95
CA ILE A 361 5.25 -4.76 22.24
C ILE A 361 4.29 -3.56 22.32
N THR A 362 4.11 -2.97 23.50
CA THR A 362 3.28 -1.78 23.69
C THR A 362 3.73 -0.61 22.80
N CYS A 363 5.02 -0.32 22.74
CA CYS A 363 5.57 0.73 21.88
C CYS A 363 5.32 0.46 20.39
N LEU A 364 5.44 -0.80 19.96
CA LEU A 364 5.17 -1.20 18.58
C LEU A 364 3.70 -0.99 18.22
N TRP A 365 2.78 -1.50 19.03
CA TRP A 365 1.34 -1.37 18.79
C TRP A 365 0.84 0.06 18.92
N LEU A 366 1.40 0.86 19.85
CA LEU A 366 1.03 2.28 19.96
C LEU A 366 1.50 3.09 18.74
N ARG A 367 2.68 2.77 18.19
CA ARG A 367 3.15 3.36 16.93
C ARG A 367 2.24 2.96 15.76
N THR A 368 1.85 1.69 15.68
CA THR A 368 0.90 1.22 14.65
C THR A 368 -0.45 1.93 14.78
N ALA A 369 -0.99 2.04 16.00
CA ALA A 369 -2.23 2.77 16.27
C ALA A 369 -2.15 4.24 15.82
N PHE A 370 -1.01 4.89 16.07
CA PHE A 370 -0.78 6.27 15.67
C PHE A 370 -0.75 6.42 14.14
N ASN A 371 -0.10 5.50 13.43
CA ASN A 371 -0.08 5.52 11.96
C ASN A 371 -1.49 5.32 11.38
N GLU A 372 -2.25 4.34 11.89
CA GLU A 372 -3.65 4.12 11.49
C GLU A 372 -4.51 5.34 11.80
N PHE A 373 -4.32 5.96 12.96
CA PHE A 373 -5.02 7.20 13.31
C PHE A 373 -4.69 8.33 12.33
N MET A 374 -3.44 8.48 11.89
CA MET A 374 -3.04 9.48 10.89
C MET A 374 -3.70 9.25 9.52
N LEU A 375 -3.93 7.99 9.13
CA LEU A 375 -4.70 7.66 7.93
C LEU A 375 -6.17 8.09 8.04
N LEU A 376 -6.73 8.05 9.24
CA LEU A 376 -8.11 8.50 9.51
C LEU A 376 -8.23 10.03 9.57
N VAL A 377 -7.20 10.72 10.08
CA VAL A 377 -7.11 12.19 10.10
C VAL A 377 -6.97 12.75 8.68
N GLY A 378 -6.35 12.00 7.78
CA GLY A 378 -6.12 12.38 6.39
C GLY A 378 -4.76 13.01 6.17
N VAL A 379 -3.72 12.31 6.61
CA VAL A 379 -2.34 12.66 6.26
C VAL A 379 -2.14 12.75 4.75
N VAL A 380 -1.27 13.66 4.31
CA VAL A 380 -0.97 13.88 2.90
C VAL A 380 -0.37 12.63 2.26
N ALA A 381 -0.71 12.38 0.99
CA ALA A 381 -0.13 11.32 0.18
C ALA A 381 1.36 11.58 -0.07
N SER A 382 2.09 10.53 -0.44
CA SER A 382 3.52 10.64 -0.76
C SER A 382 3.77 11.61 -1.91
N VAL A 383 4.96 12.23 -1.94
CA VAL A 383 5.34 13.21 -2.96
C VAL A 383 5.28 12.59 -4.35
N GLU A 384 5.64 11.31 -4.48
CA GLU A 384 5.66 10.59 -5.73
C GLU A 384 4.24 10.36 -6.29
N VAL A 385 3.24 10.14 -5.42
CA VAL A 385 1.83 10.06 -5.81
C VAL A 385 1.33 11.42 -6.29
N GLN A 386 1.65 12.49 -5.55
CA GLN A 386 1.25 13.85 -5.93
C GLN A 386 1.84 14.24 -7.30
N GLN A 387 3.13 13.96 -7.51
CA GLN A 387 3.79 14.23 -8.78
C GLN A 387 3.19 13.41 -9.94
N LEU A 388 2.82 12.16 -9.70
CA LEU A 388 2.12 11.34 -10.70
C LEU A 388 0.76 11.95 -11.06
N ILE A 389 -0.04 12.35 -10.06
CA ILE A 389 -1.33 13.02 -10.29
C ILE A 389 -1.12 14.30 -11.10
N THR A 390 -0.16 15.16 -10.71
CA THR A 390 0.19 16.37 -11.45
C THR A 390 0.57 16.06 -12.90
N TYR A 391 1.40 15.05 -13.14
CA TYR A 391 1.81 14.64 -14.48
C TYR A 391 0.62 14.17 -15.32
N VAL A 392 -0.28 13.35 -14.76
CA VAL A 392 -1.48 12.88 -15.45
C VAL A 392 -2.39 14.05 -15.82
N CYS A 393 -2.53 15.04 -14.95
CA CYS A 393 -3.33 16.24 -15.23
C CYS A 393 -2.72 17.09 -16.36
N LEU A 394 -1.41 17.33 -16.31
CA LEU A 394 -0.69 18.11 -17.33
C LEU A 394 -0.74 17.48 -18.73
N THR A 395 -0.79 16.15 -18.78
CA THR A 395 -0.74 15.39 -20.04
C THR A 395 -2.13 14.96 -20.53
N HIS A 396 -3.20 15.33 -19.84
CA HIS A 396 -4.55 14.87 -20.16
C HIS A 396 -5.13 15.54 -21.40
N SER A 397 -5.11 16.88 -21.45
CA SER A 397 -5.72 17.64 -22.55
C SER A 397 -5.00 18.97 -22.76
N PRO A 398 -4.81 19.42 -24.01
CA PRO A 398 -4.24 20.74 -24.30
C PRO A 398 -5.13 21.91 -23.86
N ALA A 399 -6.42 21.66 -23.57
CA ALA A 399 -7.32 22.68 -23.01
C ALA A 399 -6.98 23.04 -21.57
N ILE A 400 -6.26 22.17 -20.84
CA ILE A 400 -5.74 22.47 -19.51
C ILE A 400 -4.51 23.35 -19.70
N THR A 401 -4.68 24.64 -19.42
CA THR A 401 -3.61 25.63 -19.59
C THR A 401 -2.61 25.58 -18.44
N GLN A 402 -3.11 25.41 -17.21
CA GLN A 402 -2.32 25.41 -15.97
C GLN A 402 -2.99 24.51 -14.92
N ILE A 403 -2.21 24.13 -13.91
CA ILE A 403 -2.70 23.47 -12.70
C ILE A 403 -2.44 24.42 -11.56
N ASP A 404 -3.49 24.79 -10.82
CA ASP A 404 -3.35 25.67 -9.67
C ASP A 404 -2.92 24.86 -8.44
N THR A 405 -3.71 23.85 -8.07
CA THR A 405 -3.54 23.11 -6.84
C THR A 405 -3.72 21.60 -7.07
N VAL A 406 -2.83 20.80 -6.48
CA VAL A 406 -2.98 19.34 -6.37
C VAL A 406 -2.86 18.97 -4.91
N ARG A 407 -3.91 18.36 -4.36
CA ARG A 407 -3.92 17.82 -2.99
C ARG A 407 -4.35 16.37 -3.06
N ALA A 408 -3.53 15.50 -2.49
CA ALA A 408 -3.90 14.11 -2.30
C ALA A 408 -3.69 13.77 -0.83
N TYR A 409 -4.72 13.20 -0.20
CA TYR A 409 -4.70 12.87 1.22
C TYR A 409 -5.44 11.56 1.49
N HIS A 410 -5.07 10.92 2.59
CA HIS A 410 -5.65 9.65 2.99
C HIS A 410 -7.09 9.80 3.50
N SER A 411 -7.89 8.78 3.22
CA SER A 411 -9.25 8.58 3.72
C SER A 411 -9.34 7.13 4.19
N GLY A 412 -8.76 6.86 5.36
CA GLY A 412 -8.47 5.49 5.77
C GLY A 412 -7.37 4.89 4.86
N PRO A 413 -7.52 3.66 4.36
CA PRO A 413 -6.47 3.02 3.54
C PRO A 413 -6.42 3.53 2.10
N ARG A 414 -7.39 4.34 1.66
CA ARG A 414 -7.48 4.87 0.28
C ARG A 414 -7.15 6.36 0.22
N LEU A 415 -6.97 6.88 -0.98
CA LEU A 415 -6.65 8.29 -1.25
C LEU A 415 -7.84 9.03 -1.85
N ILE A 416 -7.99 10.29 -1.45
CA ILE A 416 -8.83 11.28 -2.13
C ILE A 416 -7.88 12.26 -2.81
N ALA A 417 -8.13 12.53 -4.09
CA ALA A 417 -7.41 13.53 -4.86
C ALA A 417 -8.34 14.74 -5.13
N GLU A 418 -7.85 15.94 -4.85
CA GLU A 418 -8.47 17.22 -5.20
C GLU A 418 -7.51 17.94 -6.13
N VAL A 419 -7.99 18.29 -7.32
CA VAL A 419 -7.20 18.91 -8.38
C VAL A 419 -7.96 20.11 -8.92
N ASP A 420 -7.28 21.26 -8.94
CA ASP A 420 -7.80 22.50 -9.50
C ASP A 420 -7.04 22.77 -10.82
N VAL A 421 -7.75 22.70 -11.95
CA VAL A 421 -7.19 22.91 -13.29
C VAL A 421 -7.72 24.19 -13.90
N VAL A 422 -6.89 24.87 -14.69
CA VAL A 422 -7.25 26.14 -15.32
C VAL A 422 -7.50 25.97 -16.80
N MET A 423 -8.68 26.36 -17.26
CA MET A 423 -9.11 26.31 -18.66
C MET A 423 -9.47 27.70 -19.19
N ASP A 424 -9.68 27.81 -20.50
CA ASP A 424 -10.04 29.07 -21.15
C ASP A 424 -11.43 29.58 -20.66
N PRO A 425 -11.56 30.83 -20.18
CA PRO A 425 -12.85 31.41 -19.77
C PRO A 425 -13.90 31.44 -20.88
N ASP A 426 -13.47 31.48 -22.15
CA ASP A 426 -14.38 31.54 -23.30
C ASP A 426 -14.85 30.15 -23.76
N ALA A 427 -14.29 29.07 -23.19
CA ALA A 427 -14.73 27.71 -23.47
C ALA A 427 -16.14 27.45 -22.94
N THR A 428 -16.90 26.59 -23.62
CA THR A 428 -18.26 26.28 -23.17
C THR A 428 -18.22 25.46 -21.88
N LEU A 429 -19.24 25.63 -21.02
CA LEU A 429 -19.39 24.81 -19.81
C LEU A 429 -19.43 23.31 -20.14
N GLN A 430 -20.02 22.96 -21.29
CA GLN A 430 -20.08 21.58 -21.74
C GLN A 430 -18.68 21.02 -22.03
N GLU A 431 -17.87 21.74 -22.81
CA GLU A 431 -16.50 21.30 -23.15
C GLU A 431 -15.61 21.18 -21.91
N THR A 432 -15.66 22.17 -21.03
CA THR A 432 -14.87 22.16 -19.78
C THR A 432 -15.32 21.04 -18.84
N HIS A 433 -16.62 20.79 -18.74
CA HIS A 433 -17.17 19.67 -17.96
C HIS A 433 -16.74 18.31 -18.50
N ASP A 434 -16.86 18.08 -19.82
CA ASP A 434 -16.52 16.80 -20.43
C ASP A 434 -15.02 16.48 -20.22
N ILE A 435 -14.13 17.47 -20.38
CA ILE A 435 -12.68 17.30 -20.15
C ILE A 435 -12.38 17.03 -18.67
N ALA A 436 -13.05 17.73 -17.75
CA ALA A 436 -12.87 17.55 -16.31
C ALA A 436 -13.41 16.19 -15.83
N GLU A 437 -14.53 15.72 -16.36
CA GLU A 437 -15.10 14.41 -16.06
C GLU A 437 -14.18 13.29 -16.55
N GLU A 438 -13.66 13.41 -17.78
CA GLU A 438 -12.67 12.46 -18.30
C GLU A 438 -11.39 12.43 -17.44
N LEU A 439 -10.90 13.59 -17.00
CA LEU A 439 -9.76 13.68 -16.10
C LEU A 439 -10.07 13.02 -14.75
N GLN A 440 -11.25 13.26 -14.19
CA GLN A 440 -11.70 12.65 -12.95
C GLN A 440 -11.68 11.11 -13.07
N ILE A 441 -12.29 10.56 -14.12
CA ILE A 441 -12.33 9.11 -14.38
C ILE A 441 -10.91 8.55 -14.52
N LYS A 442 -10.01 9.27 -15.21
CA LYS A 442 -8.61 8.87 -15.39
C LYS A 442 -7.83 8.83 -14.07
N LEU A 443 -8.04 9.82 -13.20
CA LEU A 443 -7.43 9.86 -11.87
C LEU A 443 -7.99 8.76 -10.95
N GLU A 444 -9.29 8.50 -10.97
CA GLU A 444 -9.93 7.41 -10.21
C GLU A 444 -9.45 6.01 -10.62
N GLN A 445 -8.81 5.87 -11.80
CA GLN A 445 -8.20 4.61 -12.25
C GLN A 445 -6.79 4.39 -11.72
N LEU A 446 -6.14 5.41 -11.15
CA LEU A 446 -4.83 5.26 -10.51
C LEU A 446 -4.91 4.37 -9.26
N PRO A 447 -3.84 3.67 -8.89
CA PRO A 447 -3.82 2.84 -7.69
C PRO A 447 -4.13 3.66 -6.44
N ASP A 448 -4.86 3.04 -5.52
CA ASP A 448 -5.25 3.58 -4.21
C ASP A 448 -6.16 4.82 -4.19
N ILE A 449 -6.39 5.50 -5.31
CA ILE A 449 -7.35 6.60 -5.42
C ILE A 449 -8.78 6.03 -5.37
N GLU A 450 -9.54 6.41 -4.34
CA GLU A 450 -10.96 6.06 -4.21
C GLU A 450 -11.85 7.07 -4.92
N ARG A 451 -11.47 8.36 -4.87
CA ARG A 451 -12.24 9.44 -5.46
C ARG A 451 -11.32 10.57 -5.89
N ALA A 452 -11.59 11.15 -7.07
CA ALA A 452 -10.99 12.40 -7.51
C ALA A 452 -12.07 13.49 -7.58
N TYR A 453 -11.70 14.70 -7.22
CA TYR A 453 -12.48 15.92 -7.42
C TYR A 453 -11.67 16.83 -8.32
N VAL A 454 -12.21 17.15 -9.48
CA VAL A 454 -11.60 18.06 -10.45
C VAL A 454 -12.41 19.35 -10.44
N HIS A 455 -11.81 20.42 -9.93
CA HIS A 455 -12.34 21.77 -10.06
C HIS A 455 -11.77 22.42 -11.32
N VAL A 456 -12.60 23.18 -12.03
CA VAL A 456 -12.17 23.93 -13.21
C VAL A 456 -12.27 25.41 -12.90
N ASP A 457 -11.11 26.07 -12.90
CA ASP A 457 -10.96 27.51 -12.76
C ASP A 457 -10.67 28.15 -14.12
N TYR A 458 -10.95 29.45 -14.21
CA TYR A 458 -10.59 30.27 -15.37
C TYR A 458 -9.43 31.24 -15.06
N GLU A 459 -8.98 31.32 -13.81
CA GLU A 459 -7.89 32.20 -13.36
C GLU A 459 -6.98 31.50 -12.35
N THR A 460 -5.76 32.01 -12.19
CA THR A 460 -4.77 31.54 -11.19
C THR A 460 -4.55 32.54 -10.06
N THR A 461 -5.27 33.66 -10.08
CA THR A 461 -5.10 34.77 -9.15
C THR A 461 -5.84 34.60 -7.83
N HIS A 462 -6.80 33.66 -7.76
CA HIS A 462 -7.49 33.35 -6.53
C HIS A 462 -6.54 32.65 -5.55
N LYS A 463 -6.40 33.20 -4.35
CA LYS A 463 -6.00 32.39 -3.20
C LYS A 463 -7.15 31.41 -2.93
N PRO A 464 -6.91 30.22 -2.37
CA PRO A 464 -8.01 29.37 -1.89
C PRO A 464 -8.74 30.09 -0.74
N GLU A 465 -9.74 30.92 -1.06
CA GLU A 465 -10.51 31.74 -0.13
C GLU A 465 -11.79 31.04 0.35
N HIS A 466 -11.85 29.70 0.26
CA HIS A 466 -12.84 28.92 0.99
C HIS A 466 -12.53 29.03 2.50
N ALA A 467 -12.96 30.15 3.09
CA ALA A 467 -12.91 30.51 4.50
C ALA A 467 -11.89 29.70 5.31
N LEU A 468 -10.67 30.25 5.41
CA LEU A 468 -9.58 29.93 6.36
C LEU A 468 -10.05 30.10 7.83
N LYS A 469 -11.13 29.43 8.21
CA LYS A 469 -11.71 29.39 9.55
C LYS A 469 -11.87 27.94 10.01
N LYS A 470 -10.95 27.09 9.57
CA LYS A 470 -10.78 25.71 10.05
C LYS A 470 -9.44 25.46 10.74
N ASP A 471 -8.67 26.51 11.01
CA ASP A 471 -7.51 26.45 11.89
C ASP A 471 -7.90 26.95 13.29
N LEU A 472 -8.57 26.10 14.07
CA LEU A 472 -8.55 26.07 15.53
C LEU A 472 -8.85 24.66 16.03
#